data_AF-X1CE29-F1
#
_entry.id   AF-X1CE29-F1
#
_cell.length_a   1.000
_cell.length_b   1.000
_cell.length_c   1.000
_cell.angle_alpha   90.00
_cell.angle_beta   90.00
_cell.angle_gamma   90.00
#
_symmetry.space_group_name_H-M   'P 1'
#
loop_
_entity.id
_entity.type
_entity.pdbx_description
1 polymer ?
#
loop_
_entity_poly.entity_id
_entity_poly.type
_entity_poly.pdbx_seq_one_letter_code
_entity_poly.pdbx_strand_id
1 'polypeptide(L)'
;VGEPVRIDGYGALRSLTAPSGREISLASGARSFYPQEPGIYTLSTGKGVYALAVNVDPAESEPPDALIEAQVVTPVKEQTQALLPLWPYFAVTAFLALLGEAFLYHGWQFKRWWR
;
A
#
# COMPACT_ATOMS: atom_id res chain seq x y z
N VAL A 1 -29.28 15.56 7.08
CA VAL A 1 -28.73 15.26 5.74
C VAL A 1 -27.74 16.36 5.42
N GLY A 2 -26.44 16.03 5.32
CA GLY A 2 -25.35 16.86 5.85
C GLY A 2 -24.50 17.63 4.83
N GLU A 3 -23.44 18.25 5.37
CA GLU A 3 -22.38 18.94 4.63
C GLU A 3 -21.67 18.02 3.61
N PRO A 4 -21.07 18.57 2.55
CA PRO A 4 -20.34 17.78 1.56
C PRO A 4 -19.17 17.04 2.22
N VAL A 5 -19.12 15.72 2.00
CA VAL A 5 -18.04 14.88 2.51
C VAL A 5 -16.91 14.89 1.49
N ARG A 6 -15.71 15.23 1.95
CA ARG A 6 -14.49 15.28 1.13
C ARG A 6 -13.88 13.89 0.95
N ILE A 7 -13.49 13.56 -0.29
CA ILE A 7 -12.92 12.27 -0.68
C ILE A 7 -11.57 12.40 -1.42
N ASP A 8 -11.00 13.61 -1.48
CA ASP A 8 -9.76 13.92 -2.18
C ASP A 8 -8.52 13.17 -1.63
N GLY A 9 -8.54 12.72 -0.37
CA GLY A 9 -7.45 11.98 0.25
C GLY A 9 -7.33 10.49 -0.12
N TYR A 10 -8.38 9.89 -0.70
CA TYR A 10 -8.45 8.43 -0.88
C TYR A 10 -7.90 7.95 -2.24
N GLY A 11 -7.63 8.87 -3.18
CA GLY A 11 -7.08 8.56 -4.51
C GLY A 11 -8.14 8.47 -5.60
N ALA A 12 -7.82 7.79 -6.71
CA ALA A 12 -8.72 7.67 -7.85
C ALA A 12 -9.92 6.79 -7.51
N LEU A 13 -11.10 7.43 -7.47
CA LEU A 13 -12.37 6.81 -7.17
C LEU A 13 -12.80 5.83 -8.27
N ARG A 14 -13.29 4.65 -7.88
CA ARG A 14 -13.94 3.68 -8.77
C ARG A 14 -15.44 3.62 -8.55
N SER A 15 -15.86 3.44 -7.31
CA SER A 15 -17.27 3.41 -6.94
C SER A 15 -17.50 3.92 -5.52
N LEU A 16 -18.71 4.39 -5.26
CA LEU A 16 -19.19 4.77 -3.93
C LEU A 16 -20.50 4.03 -3.68
N THR A 17 -20.59 3.28 -2.60
CA THR A 17 -21.80 2.55 -2.22
C THR A 17 -22.42 3.21 -0.99
N ALA A 18 -23.71 3.49 -1.06
CA ALA A 18 -24.50 4.03 0.04
C ALA A 18 -24.76 2.97 1.13
N PRO A 19 -25.13 3.39 2.35
CA PRO A 19 -25.54 2.48 3.43
C PRO A 19 -26.64 1.50 3.01
N SER A 20 -27.57 1.93 2.16
CA SER A 20 -28.62 1.10 1.56
C SER A 20 -28.14 0.04 0.56
N GLY A 21 -26.84 0.02 0.22
CA GLY A 21 -26.27 -0.83 -0.84
C GLY A 21 -26.41 -0.26 -2.24
N ARG A 22 -27.05 0.91 -2.40
CA ARG A 22 -27.18 1.59 -3.69
C ARG A 22 -25.84 2.17 -4.14
N GLU A 23 -25.45 1.90 -5.36
CA GLU A 23 -24.27 2.52 -5.96
C GLU A 23 -24.55 3.98 -6.34
N ILE A 24 -23.64 4.88 -5.97
CA ILE A 24 -23.68 6.31 -6.27
C ILE A 24 -22.64 6.56 -7.35
N SER A 25 -23.09 6.81 -8.56
CA SER A 25 -22.21 7.26 -9.65
C SER A 25 -21.73 8.68 -9.37
N LEU A 26 -20.42 8.82 -9.19
CA LEU A 26 -19.76 10.13 -9.07
C LEU A 26 -19.05 10.47 -10.38
N ALA A 27 -18.98 11.76 -10.69
CA ALA A 27 -18.22 12.22 -11.85
C ALA A 27 -16.74 11.83 -11.71
N SER A 28 -16.08 11.54 -12.84
CA SER A 28 -14.65 11.26 -12.85
C SER A 28 -13.88 12.45 -12.26
N GLY A 29 -13.08 12.19 -11.22
CA GLY A 29 -12.36 13.24 -10.49
C GLY A 29 -13.18 14.00 -9.44
N ALA A 30 -14.38 13.52 -9.07
CA ALA A 30 -15.13 14.07 -7.95
C ALA A 30 -14.29 14.10 -6.67
N ARG A 31 -14.25 15.25 -6.00
CA ARG A 31 -13.48 15.48 -4.75
C ARG A 31 -14.36 15.46 -3.50
N SER A 32 -15.66 15.49 -3.69
CA SER A 32 -16.65 15.47 -2.62
C SER A 32 -17.96 14.90 -3.14
N PHE A 33 -18.79 14.41 -2.23
CA PHE A 33 -20.17 14.03 -2.53
C PHE A 33 -21.13 14.53 -1.46
N TYR A 34 -22.40 14.63 -1.83
CA TYR A 34 -23.47 14.98 -0.91
C TYR A 34 -24.18 13.70 -0.44
N PRO A 35 -24.05 13.34 0.84
CA PRO A 35 -24.70 12.15 1.38
C PRO A 35 -26.21 12.35 1.41
N GLN A 36 -26.97 11.34 0.96
CA GLN A 36 -28.43 11.38 0.96
C GLN A 36 -29.06 10.73 2.18
N GLU A 37 -28.31 9.88 2.88
CA GLU A 37 -28.75 9.14 4.06
C GLU A 37 -27.61 9.10 5.09
N PRO A 38 -27.91 9.10 6.41
CA PRO A 38 -26.89 8.84 7.42
C PRO A 38 -26.46 7.36 7.36
N GLY A 39 -25.23 7.08 7.76
CA GLY A 39 -24.71 5.71 7.85
C GLY A 39 -23.27 5.56 7.35
N ILE A 40 -22.87 4.31 7.11
CA ILE A 40 -21.55 3.95 6.60
C ILE A 40 -21.59 3.85 5.07
N TYR A 41 -20.84 4.73 4.41
CA TYR A 41 -20.60 4.68 2.98
C TYR A 41 -19.32 3.89 2.67
N THR A 42 -19.34 3.10 1.61
CA THR A 42 -18.18 2.32 1.18
C THR A 42 -17.57 2.93 -0.07
N LEU A 43 -16.32 3.38 0.04
CA LEU A 43 -15.55 4.01 -1.03
C LEU A 43 -14.58 2.99 -1.64
N SER A 44 -14.77 2.63 -2.91
CA SER A 44 -13.84 1.78 -3.64
C SER A 44 -12.90 2.62 -4.50
N THR A 45 -11.60 2.45 -4.32
CA THR A 45 -10.55 3.16 -5.05
C THR A 45 -9.56 2.17 -5.65
N GLY A 46 -8.65 2.65 -6.50
CA GLY A 46 -7.54 1.83 -6.97
C GLY A 46 -6.58 1.36 -5.86
N LYS A 47 -6.61 1.98 -4.67
CA LYS A 47 -5.74 1.66 -3.53
C LYS A 47 -6.38 0.69 -2.53
N GLY A 48 -7.70 0.56 -2.54
CA GLY A 48 -8.43 -0.23 -1.57
C GLY A 48 -9.86 0.26 -1.35
N VAL A 49 -10.50 -0.32 -0.34
CA VAL A 49 -11.87 -0.02 0.08
C VAL A 49 -11.85 0.68 1.43
N TYR A 50 -12.55 1.81 1.55
CA TYR A 50 -12.59 2.63 2.76
C TYR A 50 -14.03 2.82 3.23
N ALA A 51 -14.28 2.68 4.54
CA ALA A 51 -15.56 2.98 5.16
C ALA A 51 -15.60 4.43 5.64
N LEU A 52 -16.64 5.17 5.28
CA LEU A 52 -16.88 6.57 5.65
C LEU A 52 -18.14 6.67 6.48
N ALA A 53 -18.00 6.95 7.78
CA ALA A 53 -19.14 7.20 8.65
C ALA A 53 -19.65 8.63 8.44
N VAL A 54 -20.92 8.78 8.07
CA VAL A 54 -21.54 10.07 7.79
C VAL A 54 -22.77 10.24 8.67
N ASN A 55 -22.74 11.25 9.54
CA ASN A 55 -23.86 11.61 10.43
C ASN A 55 -24.43 10.41 11.20
N VAL A 56 -23.54 9.51 11.62
CA VAL A 56 -23.85 8.39 12.52
C VAL A 56 -23.85 8.94 13.94
N ASP A 57 -24.83 8.55 14.76
CA ASP A 57 -24.87 8.95 16.16
C ASP A 57 -23.60 8.45 16.87
N PRO A 58 -22.89 9.28 17.65
CA PRO A 58 -21.76 8.82 18.45
C PRO A 58 -22.10 7.61 19.34
N ALA A 59 -23.35 7.48 19.80
CA ALA A 59 -23.82 6.35 20.59
C ALA A 59 -23.93 5.04 19.77
N GLU A 60 -24.11 5.12 18.45
CA GLU A 60 -24.02 3.97 17.54
C GLU A 60 -22.57 3.65 17.13
N SER A 61 -21.62 4.53 17.48
CA SER A 61 -20.19 4.34 17.26
C SER A 61 -19.50 3.63 18.43
N GLU A 62 -20.24 3.18 19.45
CA GLU A 62 -19.69 2.24 20.42
C GLU A 62 -19.40 0.93 19.70
N PRO A 63 -18.13 0.51 19.59
CA PRO A 63 -17.84 -0.84 19.13
C PRO A 63 -18.57 -1.79 20.10
N PRO A 64 -19.33 -2.78 19.61
CA PRO A 64 -19.97 -3.73 20.50
C PRO A 64 -18.89 -4.38 21.38
N ASP A 65 -19.05 -4.31 22.70
CA ASP A 65 -18.17 -4.99 23.68
C ASP A 65 -18.15 -6.52 23.47
N ALA A 66 -19.10 -7.03 22.69
CA ALA A 66 -19.16 -8.41 22.25
C ALA A 66 -18.57 -8.58 20.84
N LEU A 67 -17.39 -9.20 20.79
CA LEU A 67 -16.93 -10.02 19.68
C LEU A 67 -16.68 -9.28 18.36
N ILE A 68 -15.75 -8.33 18.39
CA ILE A 68 -14.72 -8.37 17.36
C ILE A 68 -13.65 -9.32 17.92
N GLU A 69 -13.94 -10.62 17.85
CA GLU A 69 -12.94 -11.51 17.26
C GLU A 69 -12.55 -10.73 16.02
N ALA A 70 -11.40 -10.04 16.07
CA ALA A 70 -10.79 -9.50 14.88
C ALA A 70 -10.99 -10.65 13.93
N GLN A 71 -11.77 -10.44 12.85
CA GLN A 71 -11.58 -11.29 11.70
C GLN A 71 -10.08 -11.15 11.53
N VAL A 72 -9.38 -12.20 11.96
CA VAL A 72 -8.04 -12.50 11.55
C VAL A 72 -8.31 -12.52 10.08
N VAL A 73 -8.11 -11.35 9.45
CA VAL A 73 -7.95 -11.19 8.04
C VAL A 73 -6.89 -12.24 7.85
N THR A 74 -7.33 -13.42 7.42
CA THR A 74 -6.47 -14.57 7.19
C THR A 74 -5.41 -13.93 6.34
N PRO A 75 -4.18 -13.72 6.86
CA PRO A 75 -3.27 -12.72 6.31
C PRO A 75 -3.25 -13.06 4.85
N VAL A 76 -3.84 -12.18 4.01
CA VAL A 76 -4.14 -12.47 2.60
C VAL A 76 -2.82 -12.94 2.11
N LYS A 77 -2.70 -14.28 1.91
CA LYS A 77 -1.44 -15.00 1.99
C LYS A 77 -0.50 -14.19 1.16
N GLU A 78 0.35 -13.38 1.84
CA GLU A 78 1.01 -12.28 1.15
C GLU A 78 1.65 -13.00 -0.01
N GLN A 79 1.22 -12.67 -1.23
CA GLN A 79 1.93 -13.12 -2.39
C GLN A 79 3.21 -12.32 -2.27
N THR A 80 4.11 -12.81 -1.43
CA THR A 80 5.52 -12.49 -1.38
C THR A 80 5.92 -12.90 -2.78
N GLN A 81 5.77 -11.96 -3.71
CA GLN A 81 6.36 -12.03 -5.02
C GLN A 81 7.79 -12.44 -4.69
N ALA A 82 8.15 -13.66 -5.07
CA ALA A 82 9.43 -14.22 -4.71
C ALA A 82 10.47 -13.30 -5.34
N LEU A 83 10.94 -12.32 -4.56
CA LEU A 83 12.01 -11.44 -4.94
C LEU A 83 13.16 -12.40 -5.12
N LEU A 84 13.56 -12.59 -6.38
CA LEU A 84 14.70 -13.43 -6.71
C LEU A 84 15.83 -12.98 -5.78
N PRO A 85 16.49 -13.93 -5.07
CA PRO A 85 17.60 -13.57 -4.19
C PRO A 85 18.73 -13.03 -5.06
N LEU A 86 18.76 -11.71 -5.25
CA LEU A 86 19.76 -11.02 -6.07
C LEU A 86 21.10 -10.87 -5.33
N TRP A 87 21.08 -10.95 -4.01
CA TRP A 87 22.24 -10.89 -3.12
C TRP A 87 23.45 -11.76 -3.56
N PRO A 88 23.31 -13.06 -3.89
CA PRO A 88 24.44 -13.87 -4.34
C PRO A 88 25.17 -13.32 -5.57
N TYR A 89 24.47 -12.68 -6.51
CA TYR A 89 25.10 -12.10 -7.70
C TYR A 89 25.97 -10.88 -7.35
N PHE A 90 25.50 -10.04 -6.42
CA PHE A 90 26.30 -8.94 -5.88
C PHE A 90 27.54 -9.44 -5.14
N ALA A 91 27.44 -10.53 -4.37
CA ALA A 91 28.57 -11.11 -3.67
C ALA A 91 29.65 -11.64 -4.65
N VAL A 92 29.24 -12.34 -5.72
CA VAL A 92 30.17 -12.85 -6.74
C VAL A 92 30.87 -11.72 -7.49
N THR A 93 30.13 -10.69 -7.89
CA THR A 93 30.71 -9.54 -8.62
C THR A 93 31.69 -8.76 -7.75
N ALA A 94 31.38 -8.53 -6.47
CA ALA A 94 32.30 -7.91 -5.52
C ALA A 94 33.58 -8.74 -5.31
N PHE A 95 33.45 -10.06 -5.20
CA PHE A 95 34.59 -10.96 -5.06
C PHE A 95 35.52 -10.94 -6.28
N LEU A 96 34.95 -10.97 -7.50
CA LEU A 96 35.74 -10.87 -8.74
C LEU A 96 36.43 -9.52 -8.88
N ALA A 97 35.76 -8.42 -8.49
CA ALA A 97 36.37 -7.09 -8.48
C ALA A 97 37.58 -7.03 -7.54
N LEU A 98 37.44 -7.56 -6.32
CA LEU A 98 38.53 -7.63 -5.35
C LEU A 98 39.71 -8.47 -5.84
N LEU A 99 39.46 -9.62 -6.47
CA LEU A 99 40.52 -10.42 -7.08
C LEU A 99 41.23 -9.66 -8.19
N GLY A 100 40.48 -9.02 -9.09
CA GLY A 100 41.05 -8.20 -10.16
C GLY A 100 41.96 -7.09 -9.63
N GLU A 101 41.51 -6.38 -8.60
CA GLU A 101 42.31 -5.35 -7.94
C GLU A 101 43.56 -5.91 -7.27
N ALA A 102 43.45 -7.04 -6.56
CA ALA A 102 44.60 -7.71 -5.94
C ALA A 102 45.65 -8.13 -6.97
N PHE A 103 45.23 -8.66 -8.12
CA PHE A 103 46.10 -9.02 -9.24
C PHE A 103 46.76 -7.80 -9.88
N LEU A 104 46.03 -6.70 -10.07
CA LEU A 104 46.60 -5.45 -10.58
C LEU A 104 47.64 -4.89 -9.61
N TYR A 105 47.33 -4.88 -8.32
CA TYR A 105 48.23 -4.36 -7.29
C TYR A 105 49.52 -5.20 -7.17
N HIS A 106 49.41 -6.53 -7.10
CA HIS A 106 50.58 -7.42 -7.03
C HIS A 106 51.35 -7.49 -8.36
N GLY A 107 50.64 -7.51 -9.49
CA GLY A 107 51.26 -7.52 -10.83
C GLY A 107 52.06 -6.25 -11.11
N TRP A 108 51.64 -5.10 -10.58
CA TRP A 108 52.39 -3.85 -10.67
C TRP A 108 53.64 -3.82 -9.77
N GLN A 109 53.62 -4.48 -8.61
CA GLN A 109 54.80 -4.57 -7.74
C GLN A 109 55.93 -5.37 -8.39
N PHE A 110 55.62 -6.45 -9.12
CA PHE A 110 56.62 -7.24 -9.84
C PHE A 110 57.32 -6.44 -10.95
N LYS A 111 56.57 -5.57 -11.64
CA LYS A 111 57.13 -4.76 -12.74
C LYS A 111 58.03 -3.62 -12.26
N ARG A 112 57.92 -3.20 -11.00
CA ARG A 112 58.68 -2.09 -10.42
C ARG A 112 60.07 -2.51 -9.89
N TRP A 113 60.30 -3.81 -9.67
CA TRP A 113 61.59 -4.33 -9.18
C TRP A 113 62.62 -4.64 -10.27
N TRP A 114 62.23 -4.54 -11.55
CA TRP A 114 63.05 -4.89 -12.72
C TRP A 114 63.48 -3.65 -13.56
N ARG A 115 63.45 -2.46 -12.96
CA ARG A 115 64.05 -1.24 -13.49
C ARG A 115 64.92 -0.61 -12.41
#